data_AF-A0A2H0Z9V5-F1
#
_entry.id   AF-A0A2H0Z9V5-F1
#
_cell.length_a   1.000
_cell.length_b   1.000
_cell.length_c   1.000
_cell.angle_alpha   90.00
_cell.angle_beta   90.00
_cell.angle_gamma   90.00
#
_symmetry.space_group_name_H-M   'P 1'
#
loop_
_entity.id
_entity.type
_entity.pdbx_description
1 polymer ?
#
loop_
_entity_poly.entity_id
_entity_poly.type
_entity_poly.pdbx_seq_one_letter_code
_entity_poly.pdbx_strand_id
1 'polypeptide(L)'
;MPDSTWIKSGNENPEQSFNLLAWVRDNRQTAIGILVIGFAIAIFGVFFYVNYSKTRETAQKQLFIAQQLSLSGRLDEGMKQLTEVETGFSSKPEADFAIFTKGDIYFARGEFQKAITEYEKIVARKSNPDLVPYALYSMAKSYQALPDYNASVIKFKDFLSKYPEHFLSGQTYMSLAYVYEKLNDKQNAKETYEKVAVLFPDTQWAENARQKLNPVKK
;
A
#
# COMPACT_ATOMS: atom_id res chain seq x y z
N MET A 1 21.01 79.62 -26.36
CA MET A 1 19.54 79.46 -26.52
C MET A 1 19.24 77.98 -26.50
N PRO A 2 18.16 77.58 -25.82
CA PRO A 2 17.95 76.24 -25.30
C PRO A 2 17.32 75.33 -26.36
N ASP A 3 16.91 74.14 -25.91
CA ASP A 3 16.03 73.16 -26.57
C ASP A 3 16.78 72.09 -27.36
N SER A 4 16.58 70.81 -27.12
CA SER A 4 15.77 70.10 -26.14
C SER A 4 16.24 68.63 -26.24
N THR A 5 15.94 67.86 -25.21
CA THR A 5 15.61 66.42 -25.24
C THR A 5 15.74 65.74 -26.62
N TRP A 6 16.29 64.53 -26.76
CA TRP A 6 15.62 63.31 -26.37
C TRP A 6 16.62 62.16 -26.30
N ILE A 7 16.54 61.40 -25.21
CA ILE A 7 16.96 60.00 -25.14
C ILE A 7 16.29 59.29 -26.32
N LYS A 8 17.04 58.98 -27.40
CA LYS A 8 16.77 57.76 -28.16
C LYS A 8 17.31 56.66 -27.26
N SER A 9 16.53 56.09 -26.34
CA SER A 9 15.52 55.09 -26.65
C SER A 9 16.00 54.31 -27.87
N GLY A 10 17.14 53.63 -27.69
CA GLY A 10 17.46 52.45 -28.45
C GLY A 10 16.36 51.46 -28.11
N ASN A 11 15.27 51.59 -28.85
CA ASN A 11 14.16 50.68 -28.91
C ASN A 11 14.72 49.38 -29.47
N GLU A 12 15.43 48.61 -28.64
CA GLU A 12 15.60 47.19 -28.87
C GLU A 12 14.23 46.56 -28.68
N ASN A 13 13.45 46.53 -29.76
CA ASN A 13 12.30 45.66 -29.88
C ASN A 13 11.90 45.53 -31.36
N PRO A 14 11.34 44.39 -31.80
CA PRO A 14 10.86 43.26 -31.00
C PRO A 14 11.39 41.90 -31.50
N GLU A 15 11.26 40.88 -30.66
CA GLU A 15 11.18 39.45 -31.01
C GLU A 15 11.51 39.13 -32.48
N GLN A 16 12.70 38.61 -32.78
CA GLN A 16 12.87 37.85 -34.01
C GLN A 16 11.96 36.62 -33.90
N SER A 17 10.71 36.76 -34.33
CA SER A 17 9.73 35.70 -34.31
C SER A 17 10.30 34.57 -35.16
N PHE A 18 10.63 33.45 -34.53
CA PHE A 18 11.15 32.29 -35.23
C PHE A 18 10.15 31.90 -36.32
N ASN A 19 10.52 32.13 -37.58
CA ASN A 19 9.67 31.79 -38.70
C ASN A 19 9.86 30.31 -39.03
N LEU A 20 9.08 29.47 -38.35
CA LEU A 20 9.10 28.02 -38.49
C LEU A 20 8.94 27.58 -39.96
N LEU A 21 8.11 28.27 -40.74
CA LEU A 21 7.87 27.92 -42.15
C LEU A 21 9.10 28.18 -43.02
N ALA A 22 9.76 29.33 -42.83
CA ALA A 22 11.00 29.65 -43.54
C ALA A 22 12.12 28.66 -43.16
N TRP A 23 12.26 28.36 -41.87
CA TRP A 23 13.24 27.39 -41.38
C TRP A 23 12.96 25.97 -41.90
N VAL A 24 11.71 25.49 -41.88
CA VAL A 24 11.36 24.16 -42.43
C VAL A 24 11.64 24.09 -43.92
N ARG A 25 11.39 25.16 -44.68
CA ARG A 25 11.69 25.21 -46.11
C ARG A 25 13.20 25.08 -46.37
N ASP A 26 14.00 25.83 -45.62
CA ASP A 26 15.45 25.91 -45.82
C ASP A 26 16.18 24.68 -45.21
N ASN A 27 15.57 24.01 -44.23
CA ASN A 27 16.11 22.86 -43.51
C ASN A 27 15.26 21.58 -43.65
N ARG A 28 14.63 21.38 -44.82
CA ARG A 28 13.64 20.32 -45.09
C ARG A 28 14.04 18.92 -44.62
N GLN A 29 15.29 18.49 -44.85
CA GLN A 29 15.75 17.15 -44.43
C GLN A 29 15.77 16.98 -42.91
N THR A 30 16.24 17.98 -42.17
CA THR A 30 16.26 17.95 -40.69
C THR A 30 14.86 18.07 -40.11
N ALA A 31 13.99 18.90 -40.71
CA ALA A 31 12.60 19.03 -40.29
C ALA A 31 11.83 17.71 -40.44
N ILE A 32 12.03 16.99 -41.56
CA ILE A 32 11.47 15.64 -41.76
C ILE A 32 12.03 14.67 -40.71
N GLY A 33 13.35 14.71 -40.44
CA GLY A 33 13.96 13.87 -39.40
C GLY A 33 13.35 14.06 -38.02
N ILE A 34 13.15 15.31 -37.59
CA ILE A 34 12.51 15.65 -36.31
C ILE A 34 11.07 15.13 -36.25
N LEU A 35 10.30 15.29 -37.33
CA LEU A 35 8.92 14.79 -37.40
C LEU A 35 8.85 13.26 -37.30
N VAL A 36 9.74 12.56 -38.00
CA VAL A 36 9.81 11.08 -37.95
C VAL A 36 10.17 10.60 -36.55
N ILE A 37 11.14 11.24 -35.90
CA ILE A 37 11.53 10.91 -34.52
C ILE A 37 10.37 11.20 -33.56
N GLY A 38 9.72 12.35 -33.66
CA GLY A 38 8.57 12.70 -32.84
C GLY A 38 7.41 11.71 -33.00
N PHE A 39 7.13 11.29 -34.24
CA PHE A 39 6.11 10.29 -34.53
C PHE A 39 6.49 8.90 -34.00
N ALA A 40 7.76 8.50 -34.11
CA ALA A 40 8.27 7.26 -33.54
C ALA A 40 8.16 7.24 -32.00
N ILE A 41 8.47 8.36 -31.34
CA ILE A 41 8.29 8.52 -29.88
C ILE A 41 6.80 8.44 -29.51
N ALA A 42 5.91 9.07 -30.28
CA ALA A 42 4.47 9.01 -30.03
C ALA A 42 3.93 7.59 -30.19
N ILE A 43 4.31 6.87 -31.26
CA ILE A 43 3.96 5.45 -31.45
C ILE A 43 4.49 4.61 -30.29
N PHE A 44 5.76 4.81 -29.93
CA PHE A 44 6.37 4.08 -28.84
C PHE A 44 5.66 4.36 -27.50
N GLY A 45 5.32 5.61 -27.23
CA GLY A 45 4.55 6.03 -26.06
C GLY A 45 3.16 5.41 -26.01
N VAL A 46 2.44 5.39 -27.13
CA VAL A 46 1.12 4.75 -27.24
C VAL A 46 1.21 3.23 -27.10
N PHE A 47 2.18 2.58 -27.76
CA PHE A 47 2.43 1.15 -27.62
C PHE A 47 2.74 0.79 -26.17
N PHE A 48 3.65 1.53 -25.54
CA PHE A 48 4.03 1.33 -24.15
C PHE A 48 2.85 1.56 -23.22
N TYR A 49 2.07 2.63 -23.43
CA TYR A 49 0.87 2.93 -22.65
C TYR A 49 -0.18 1.80 -22.76
N VAL A 50 -0.53 1.38 -23.97
CA VAL A 50 -1.53 0.33 -24.22
C VAL A 50 -1.07 -1.04 -23.72
N ASN A 51 0.22 -1.37 -23.88
CA ASN A 51 0.76 -2.65 -23.44
C ASN A 51 0.91 -2.69 -21.91
N TYR A 52 1.38 -1.61 -21.29
CA TYR A 52 1.51 -1.49 -19.83
C TYR A 52 0.14 -1.47 -19.13
N SER A 53 -0.86 -0.78 -19.70
CA SER A 53 -2.21 -0.76 -19.13
C SER A 53 -2.89 -2.13 -19.17
N LYS A 54 -2.77 -2.86 -20.29
CA LYS A 54 -3.32 -4.21 -20.45
C LYS A 54 -2.77 -5.20 -19.42
N THR A 55 -1.47 -5.14 -19.11
CA THR A 55 -0.86 -6.03 -18.11
C THR A 55 -1.38 -5.75 -16.69
N ARG A 56 -1.52 -4.47 -16.29
CA ARG A 56 -2.05 -4.10 -14.97
C ARG A 56 -3.53 -4.46 -14.81
N GLU A 57 -4.34 -4.16 -15.84
CA GLU A 57 -5.77 -4.51 -15.86
C GLU A 57 -5.98 -6.03 -15.74
N THR A 58 -5.11 -6.82 -16.34
CA THR A 58 -5.14 -8.28 -16.24
C THR A 58 -4.86 -8.76 -14.80
N ALA A 59 -3.86 -8.19 -14.12
CA ALA A 59 -3.52 -8.55 -12.74
C ALA A 59 -4.67 -8.27 -11.77
N GLN A 60 -5.28 -7.08 -11.87
CA GLN A 60 -6.41 -6.67 -11.02
C GLN A 60 -7.64 -7.53 -11.26
N LYS A 61 -7.95 -7.81 -12.54
CA LYS A 61 -9.06 -8.69 -12.91
C LYS A 61 -8.86 -10.10 -12.34
N GLN A 62 -7.65 -10.65 -12.46
CA GLN A 62 -7.34 -11.98 -11.92
C GLN A 62 -7.41 -12.02 -10.40
N LEU A 63 -6.88 -11.01 -9.70
CA LEU A 63 -7.02 -10.89 -8.26
C LEU A 63 -8.50 -10.86 -7.84
N PHE A 64 -9.32 -10.06 -8.52
CA PHE A 64 -10.76 -9.97 -8.24
C PHE A 64 -11.47 -11.31 -8.47
N ILE A 65 -11.19 -12.01 -9.58
CA ILE A 65 -11.74 -13.34 -9.84
C ILE A 65 -11.33 -14.32 -8.73
N ALA A 66 -10.06 -14.29 -8.32
CA ALA A 66 -9.55 -15.17 -7.29
C ALA A 66 -10.21 -14.91 -5.93
N GLN A 67 -10.40 -13.64 -5.56
CA GLN A 67 -11.16 -13.24 -4.36
C GLN A 67 -12.61 -13.71 -4.44
N GLN A 68 -13.27 -13.53 -5.58
CA GLN A 68 -14.66 -13.96 -5.77
C GLN A 68 -14.81 -15.48 -5.66
N LEU A 69 -13.88 -16.25 -6.24
CA LEU A 69 -13.85 -17.70 -6.10
C LEU A 69 -13.72 -18.10 -4.64
N SER A 70 -12.81 -17.47 -3.90
CA SER A 70 -12.62 -17.73 -2.48
C SER A 70 -13.87 -17.40 -1.65
N LEU A 71 -14.53 -16.28 -1.92
CA LEU A 71 -15.79 -15.89 -1.27
C LEU A 71 -16.96 -16.84 -1.61
N SER A 72 -16.97 -17.41 -2.82
CA SER A 72 -17.96 -18.41 -3.26
C SER A 72 -17.72 -19.83 -2.70
N GLY A 73 -16.72 -20.01 -1.83
CA GLY A 73 -16.36 -21.32 -1.27
C GLY A 73 -15.49 -22.19 -2.18
N ARG A 74 -15.17 -21.74 -3.41
CA ARG A 74 -14.26 -22.42 -4.36
C ARG A 74 -12.81 -22.10 -4.02
N LEU A 75 -12.43 -22.36 -2.78
CA LEU A 75 -11.18 -21.90 -2.19
C LEU A 75 -9.95 -22.46 -2.90
N ASP A 76 -9.97 -23.70 -3.39
CA ASP A 76 -8.80 -24.29 -4.05
C ASP A 76 -8.54 -23.64 -5.42
N GLU A 77 -9.60 -23.31 -6.15
CA GLU A 77 -9.50 -22.57 -7.41
C GLU A 77 -9.08 -21.12 -7.16
N GLY A 78 -9.62 -20.49 -6.12
CA GLY A 78 -9.18 -19.18 -5.65
C GLY A 78 -7.69 -19.17 -5.30
N MET A 79 -7.22 -20.13 -4.51
CA MET A 79 -5.81 -20.28 -4.14
C MET A 79 -4.89 -20.50 -5.34
N LYS A 80 -5.33 -21.30 -6.33
CA LYS A 80 -4.59 -21.49 -7.58
C LYS A 80 -4.45 -20.17 -8.34
N GLN A 81 -5.55 -19.43 -8.50
CA GLN A 81 -5.56 -18.13 -9.19
C GLN A 81 -4.72 -17.08 -8.44
N LEU A 82 -4.78 -17.03 -7.11
CA LEU A 82 -3.92 -16.15 -6.31
C LEU A 82 -2.42 -16.46 -6.52
N THR A 83 -2.07 -17.74 -6.67
CA THR A 83 -0.69 -18.16 -6.96
C THR A 83 -0.24 -17.74 -8.36
N GLU A 84 -1.14 -17.82 -9.35
CA GLU A 84 -0.90 -17.30 -10.71
C GLU A 84 -0.67 -15.78 -10.68
N VAL A 85 -1.42 -15.03 -9.87
CA VAL A 85 -1.23 -13.58 -9.70
C VAL A 85 0.10 -13.26 -9.01
N GLU A 86 0.44 -13.95 -7.92
CA GLU A 86 1.70 -13.77 -7.17
C GLU A 86 2.92 -13.98 -8.08
N THR A 87 2.89 -15.02 -8.92
CA THR A 87 4.02 -15.40 -9.79
C THR A 87 4.08 -14.56 -11.07
N GLY A 88 2.94 -14.32 -11.72
CA GLY A 88 2.86 -13.57 -12.98
C GLY A 88 3.06 -12.07 -12.84
N PHE A 89 2.79 -11.50 -11.65
CA PHE A 89 2.87 -10.05 -11.40
C PHE A 89 3.74 -9.71 -10.21
N SER A 90 4.80 -10.49 -9.96
CA SER A 90 5.65 -10.39 -8.78
C SER A 90 6.22 -9.00 -8.47
N SER A 91 6.35 -8.09 -9.44
CA SER A 91 6.81 -6.71 -9.23
C SER A 91 5.70 -5.69 -8.97
N LYS A 92 4.44 -6.13 -8.90
CA LYS A 92 3.26 -5.26 -8.83
C LYS A 92 2.56 -5.34 -7.46
N PRO A 93 1.86 -4.27 -7.03
CA PRO A 93 1.06 -4.28 -5.80
C PRO A 93 0.01 -5.40 -5.76
N GLU A 94 -0.52 -5.80 -6.93
CA GLU A 94 -1.49 -6.89 -7.05
C GLU A 94 -0.94 -8.23 -6.54
N ALA A 95 0.37 -8.48 -6.65
CA ALA A 95 0.98 -9.67 -6.06
C ALA A 95 0.97 -9.61 -4.52
N ASP A 96 1.17 -8.44 -3.91
CA ASP A 96 1.10 -8.29 -2.45
C ASP A 96 -0.34 -8.50 -1.93
N PHE A 97 -1.35 -8.01 -2.67
CA PHE A 97 -2.74 -8.30 -2.35
C PHE A 97 -3.09 -9.79 -2.51
N ALA A 98 -2.53 -10.45 -3.54
CA ALA A 98 -2.72 -11.89 -3.72
C ALA A 98 -2.12 -12.68 -2.55
N ILE A 99 -0.89 -12.34 -2.15
CA ILE A 99 -0.22 -12.91 -0.97
C ILE A 99 -1.05 -12.68 0.30
N PHE A 100 -1.54 -11.46 0.52
CA PHE A 100 -2.36 -11.13 1.69
C PHE A 100 -3.64 -11.96 1.72
N THR A 101 -4.33 -12.06 0.58
CA THR A 101 -5.56 -12.85 0.45
C THR A 101 -5.30 -14.34 0.72
N LYS A 102 -4.17 -14.90 0.26
CA LYS A 102 -3.77 -16.27 0.60
C LYS A 102 -3.58 -16.44 2.12
N GLY A 103 -2.94 -15.46 2.76
CA GLY A 103 -2.80 -15.41 4.22
C GLY A 103 -4.16 -15.44 4.93
N ASP A 104 -5.13 -14.63 4.48
CA ASP A 104 -6.48 -14.59 5.04
C ASP A 104 -7.21 -15.93 4.88
N ILE A 105 -7.07 -16.58 3.72
CA ILE A 105 -7.66 -17.90 3.46
C ILE A 105 -7.06 -18.95 4.39
N TYR A 106 -5.73 -18.98 4.55
CA TYR A 106 -5.08 -19.89 5.49
C TYR A 106 -5.51 -19.61 6.93
N PHE A 107 -5.63 -18.34 7.32
CA PHE A 107 -6.09 -17.96 8.65
C PHE A 107 -7.53 -18.45 8.89
N ALA A 108 -8.43 -18.24 7.94
CA ALA A 108 -9.82 -18.68 8.03
C ALA A 108 -9.96 -20.21 8.10
N ARG A 109 -9.03 -20.96 7.49
CA ARG A 109 -8.96 -22.43 7.57
C ARG A 109 -8.31 -22.94 8.87
N GLY A 110 -7.82 -22.07 9.75
CA GLY A 110 -7.07 -22.45 10.94
C GLY A 110 -5.62 -22.88 10.66
N GLU A 111 -5.15 -22.71 9.42
CA GLU A 111 -3.79 -23.02 8.99
C GLU A 111 -2.83 -21.86 9.32
N PHE A 112 -2.82 -21.45 10.59
CA PHE A 112 -2.19 -20.22 11.06
C PHE A 112 -0.70 -20.10 10.72
N GLN A 113 0.05 -21.22 10.75
CA GLN A 113 1.46 -21.20 10.38
C GLN A 113 1.67 -20.82 8.90
N LYS A 114 0.81 -21.31 8.00
CA LYS A 114 0.86 -20.93 6.57
C LYS A 114 0.42 -19.48 6.37
N ALA A 115 -0.58 -19.02 7.13
CA ALA A 115 -1.00 -17.63 7.13
C ALA A 115 0.16 -16.69 7.50
N ILE A 116 0.90 -17.02 8.57
CA ILE A 116 2.10 -16.30 8.99
C ILE A 116 3.11 -16.23 7.85
N THR A 117 3.44 -17.37 7.22
CA THR A 117 4.39 -17.42 6.10
C THR A 117 3.98 -16.52 4.94
N GLU A 118 2.70 -16.46 4.59
CA GLU A 118 2.24 -15.57 3.51
C GLU A 118 2.34 -14.08 3.93
N TYR A 119 1.90 -13.70 5.12
CA TYR A 119 2.02 -12.31 5.58
C TYR A 119 3.48 -11.86 5.73
N GLU A 120 4.39 -12.75 6.12
CA GLU A 120 5.83 -12.46 6.21
C GLU A 120 6.42 -12.03 4.87
N LYS A 121 5.95 -12.60 3.75
CA LYS A 121 6.40 -12.19 2.41
C LYS A 121 6.10 -10.72 2.15
N ILE A 122 4.96 -10.20 2.60
CA ILE A 122 4.58 -8.78 2.41
C ILE A 122 5.53 -7.88 3.18
N VAL A 123 5.79 -8.22 4.45
CA VAL A 123 6.69 -7.45 5.33
C VAL A 123 8.14 -7.50 4.82
N ALA A 124 8.56 -8.61 4.20
CA ALA A 124 9.89 -8.77 3.61
C ALA A 124 10.05 -8.01 2.29
N ARG A 125 9.06 -8.11 1.39
CA ARG A 125 9.10 -7.48 0.06
C ARG A 125 8.95 -5.97 0.13
N LYS A 126 8.07 -5.47 1.00
CA LYS A 126 7.71 -4.03 1.14
C LYS A 126 7.38 -3.33 -0.18
N SER A 127 6.95 -4.06 -1.21
CA SER A 127 6.57 -3.50 -2.50
C SER A 127 5.28 -2.66 -2.42
N ASN A 128 4.44 -2.94 -1.42
CA ASN A 128 3.28 -2.14 -1.06
C ASN A 128 3.35 -1.73 0.42
N PRO A 129 3.95 -0.56 0.74
CA PRO A 129 4.12 -0.09 2.12
C PRO A 129 2.82 0.06 2.90
N ASP A 130 1.72 0.42 2.22
CA ASP A 130 0.41 0.61 2.84
C ASP A 130 -0.21 -0.70 3.32
N LEU A 131 0.23 -1.85 2.77
CA LEU A 131 -0.23 -3.17 3.17
C LEU A 131 0.56 -3.77 4.34
N VAL A 132 1.76 -3.24 4.62
CA VAL A 132 2.64 -3.74 5.70
C VAL A 132 2.00 -3.68 7.09
N PRO A 133 1.31 -2.59 7.50
CA PRO A 133 0.62 -2.54 8.80
C PRO A 133 -0.41 -3.67 8.94
N TYR A 134 -1.20 -3.93 7.89
CA TYR A 134 -2.18 -5.00 7.88
C TYR A 134 -1.50 -6.37 8.01
N ALA A 135 -0.42 -6.60 7.27
CA ALA A 135 0.33 -7.86 7.35
C ALA A 135 0.90 -8.09 8.77
N LEU A 136 1.48 -7.06 9.41
CA LEU A 136 1.98 -7.16 10.78
C LEU A 136 0.87 -7.48 11.79
N TYR A 137 -0.27 -6.79 11.68
CA TYR A 137 -1.43 -7.04 12.53
C TYR A 137 -1.96 -8.47 12.32
N SER A 138 -2.14 -8.89 11.07
CA SER A 138 -2.62 -10.25 10.74
C SER A 138 -1.63 -11.34 11.17
N MET A 139 -0.32 -11.12 11.05
CA MET A 139 0.69 -12.03 11.63
C MET A 139 0.53 -12.17 13.13
N ALA A 140 0.41 -11.05 13.86
CA ALA A 140 0.24 -11.06 15.30
C ALA A 140 -1.05 -11.79 15.72
N LYS A 141 -2.14 -11.60 14.98
CA LYS A 141 -3.40 -12.35 15.15
C LYS A 141 -3.25 -13.84 14.85
N SER A 142 -2.48 -14.22 13.83
CA SER A 142 -2.18 -15.62 13.54
C SER A 142 -1.37 -16.28 14.65
N TYR A 143 -0.35 -15.61 15.19
CA TYR A 143 0.39 -16.10 16.37
C TYR A 143 -0.49 -16.17 17.62
N GLN A 144 -1.40 -15.22 17.81
CA GLN A 144 -2.38 -15.28 18.89
C GLN A 144 -3.30 -16.51 18.75
N ALA A 145 -3.70 -16.84 17.52
CA ALA A 145 -4.57 -17.98 17.22
C ALA A 145 -3.84 -19.33 17.23
N LEU A 146 -2.53 -19.33 16.97
CA LEU A 146 -1.59 -20.45 17.12
C LEU A 146 -0.81 -20.25 18.42
N PRO A 147 -1.39 -20.49 19.62
CA PRO A 147 -1.11 -19.90 20.95
C PRO A 147 0.34 -19.51 21.34
N ASP A 148 1.07 -18.84 20.47
CA ASP A 148 2.43 -18.38 20.57
C ASP A 148 2.34 -16.89 20.88
N TYR A 149 1.88 -16.66 22.11
CA TYR A 149 1.63 -15.33 22.61
C TYR A 149 2.89 -14.48 22.67
N ASN A 150 4.07 -15.10 22.82
CA ASN A 150 5.34 -14.37 22.78
C ASN A 150 5.62 -13.79 21.40
N ALA A 151 5.49 -14.61 20.34
CA ALA A 151 5.63 -14.10 18.97
C ALA A 151 4.55 -13.07 18.63
N SER A 152 3.31 -13.28 19.12
CA SER A 152 2.21 -12.33 18.95
C SER A 152 2.52 -10.96 19.56
N VAL A 153 3.04 -10.91 20.80
CA VAL A 153 3.49 -9.67 21.45
C VAL A 153 4.54 -8.95 20.61
N ILE A 154 5.54 -9.67 20.09
CA ILE A 154 6.61 -9.08 19.27
C ILE A 154 6.01 -8.38 18.04
N LYS A 155 5.09 -9.04 17.32
CA LYS A 155 4.50 -8.49 16.09
C LYS A 155 3.54 -7.34 16.36
N PHE A 156 2.74 -7.39 17.43
CA PHE A 156 1.91 -6.24 17.83
C PHE A 156 2.75 -5.04 18.27
N LYS A 157 3.85 -5.24 19.01
CA LYS A 157 4.76 -4.15 19.36
C LYS A 157 5.46 -3.58 18.14
N ASP A 158 5.84 -4.42 17.17
CA ASP A 158 6.43 -3.97 15.91
C ASP A 158 5.47 -3.08 15.12
N PHE A 159 4.19 -3.47 15.03
CA PHE A 159 3.13 -2.63 14.46
C PHE A 159 3.06 -1.27 15.18
N LEU A 160 2.91 -1.28 16.51
CA LEU A 160 2.67 -0.05 17.29
C LEU A 160 3.88 0.89 17.31
N SER A 161 5.09 0.34 17.18
CA SER A 161 6.32 1.12 17.07
C SER A 161 6.45 1.82 15.72
N LYS A 162 6.13 1.11 14.62
CA LYS A 162 6.28 1.62 13.25
C LYS A 162 5.09 2.44 12.77
N TYR A 163 3.90 2.15 13.27
CA TYR A 163 2.63 2.70 12.79
C TYR A 163 1.74 3.19 13.95
N PRO A 164 2.25 4.03 14.88
CA PRO A 164 1.50 4.43 16.07
C PRO A 164 0.19 5.17 15.76
N GLU A 165 0.14 5.96 14.69
CA GLU A 165 -1.02 6.75 14.26
C GLU A 165 -1.96 6.01 13.28
N HIS A 166 -1.69 4.73 12.98
CA HIS A 166 -2.52 3.98 12.07
C HIS A 166 -3.90 3.71 12.68
N PHE A 167 -4.96 3.68 11.86
CA PHE A 167 -6.33 3.51 12.37
C PHE A 167 -6.55 2.17 13.11
N LEU A 168 -5.70 1.17 12.87
CA LEU A 168 -5.69 -0.11 13.60
C LEU A 168 -4.97 -0.04 14.97
N SER A 169 -4.34 1.07 15.34
CA SER A 169 -3.55 1.16 16.59
C SER A 169 -4.37 0.87 17.84
N GLY A 170 -5.58 1.44 17.96
CA GLY A 170 -6.47 1.16 19.09
C GLY A 170 -6.83 -0.34 19.20
N GLN A 171 -7.16 -0.97 18.07
CA GLN A 171 -7.41 -2.41 18.00
C GLN A 171 -6.17 -3.25 18.30
N THR A 172 -5.00 -2.77 17.91
CA THR A 172 -3.71 -3.43 18.11
C THR A 172 -3.33 -3.39 19.59
N TYR A 173 -3.45 -2.25 20.27
CA TYR A 173 -3.25 -2.17 21.72
C TYR A 173 -4.22 -3.07 22.47
N MET A 174 -5.51 -3.12 22.09
CA MET A 174 -6.48 -4.04 22.68
C MET A 174 -6.10 -5.51 22.52
N SER A 175 -5.65 -5.89 21.32
CA SER A 175 -5.22 -7.27 21.06
C SER A 175 -3.94 -7.60 21.82
N LEU A 176 -2.99 -6.68 21.92
CA LEU A 176 -1.77 -6.83 22.72
C LEU A 176 -2.09 -7.00 24.21
N ALA A 177 -3.00 -6.19 24.77
CA ALA A 177 -3.43 -6.32 26.16
C ALA A 177 -4.05 -7.70 26.44
N TYR A 178 -4.91 -8.19 25.53
CA TYR A 178 -5.45 -9.54 25.61
C TYR A 178 -4.36 -10.62 25.59
N VAL A 179 -3.35 -10.47 24.73
CA VAL A 179 -2.24 -11.43 24.67
C VAL A 179 -1.42 -11.41 25.97
N TYR A 180 -1.22 -10.25 26.59
CA TYR A 180 -0.62 -10.16 27.92
C TYR A 180 -1.46 -10.87 28.99
N GLU A 181 -2.80 -10.75 28.95
CA GLU A 181 -3.68 -11.55 29.84
C GLU A 181 -3.45 -13.05 29.65
N LYS A 182 -3.31 -13.53 28.41
CA LYS A 182 -3.04 -14.94 28.10
C LYS A 182 -1.69 -15.43 28.58
N LEU A 183 -0.70 -14.53 28.65
CA LEU A 183 0.60 -14.77 29.27
C LEU A 183 0.58 -14.65 30.80
N ASN A 184 -0.57 -14.32 31.42
CA ASN A 184 -0.70 -13.98 32.83
C ASN A 184 0.18 -12.78 33.26
N ASP A 185 0.57 -11.93 32.30
CA ASP A 185 1.32 -10.70 32.52
C ASP A 185 0.33 -9.56 32.82
N LYS A 186 -0.21 -9.60 34.04
CA LYS A 186 -1.26 -8.67 34.48
C LYS A 186 -0.81 -7.22 34.47
N GLN A 187 0.47 -6.97 34.71
CA GLN A 187 1.02 -5.62 34.74
C GLN A 187 1.01 -5.02 33.34
N ASN A 188 1.61 -5.70 32.36
CA ASN A 188 1.63 -5.19 30.98
C ASN A 188 0.22 -5.16 30.37
N ALA A 189 -0.65 -6.12 30.71
CA ALA A 189 -2.06 -6.09 30.28
C ALA A 189 -2.75 -4.81 30.77
N LYS A 190 -2.65 -4.50 32.07
CA LYS A 190 -3.24 -3.31 32.69
C LYS A 190 -2.72 -2.02 32.03
N GLU A 191 -1.41 -1.85 31.96
CA GLU A 191 -0.78 -0.67 31.36
C GLU A 191 -1.20 -0.48 29.89
N THR A 192 -1.34 -1.59 29.16
CA THR A 192 -1.77 -1.54 27.75
C THR A 192 -3.25 -1.14 27.62
N TYR A 193 -4.14 -1.64 28.48
CA TYR A 193 -5.53 -1.19 28.50
C TYR A 193 -5.67 0.28 28.91
N GLU A 194 -4.87 0.76 29.86
CA GLU A 194 -4.85 2.17 30.24
C GLU A 194 -4.46 3.05 29.06
N LYS A 195 -3.45 2.64 28.27
CA LYS A 195 -3.09 3.32 27.01
C LYS A 195 -4.26 3.36 26.03
N VAL A 196 -5.02 2.28 25.88
CA VAL A 196 -6.22 2.30 25.00
C VAL A 196 -7.23 3.34 25.48
N ALA A 197 -7.53 3.35 26.78
CA ALA A 197 -8.52 4.25 27.37
C ALA A 197 -8.12 5.73 27.26
N VAL A 198 -6.82 6.03 27.32
CA VAL A 198 -6.28 7.40 27.24
C VAL A 198 -6.08 7.87 25.79
N LEU A 199 -5.54 7.01 24.92
CA LEU A 199 -5.18 7.39 23.55
C LEU A 199 -6.36 7.31 22.57
N PHE A 200 -7.39 6.51 22.87
CA PHE A 200 -8.54 6.29 21.99
C PHE A 200 -9.89 6.47 22.73
N PRO A 201 -10.08 7.55 23.52
CA PRO A 201 -11.11 7.65 24.57
C PRO A 201 -12.55 7.46 24.07
N ASP A 202 -12.83 7.89 22.84
CA ASP A 202 -14.17 7.88 22.21
C ASP A 202 -14.42 6.66 21.31
N THR A 203 -13.60 5.62 21.43
CA THR A 203 -13.72 4.38 20.65
C THR A 203 -14.32 3.24 21.46
N GLN A 204 -14.93 2.27 20.78
CA GLN A 204 -15.37 1.01 21.39
C GLN A 204 -14.19 0.27 22.07
N TRP A 205 -12.96 0.47 21.58
CA TRP A 205 -11.76 -0.10 22.18
C TRP A 205 -11.50 0.43 23.58
N ALA A 206 -11.62 1.74 23.79
CA ALA A 206 -11.48 2.34 25.12
C ALA A 206 -12.57 1.89 26.09
N GLU A 207 -13.81 1.73 25.61
CA GLU A 207 -14.89 1.20 26.45
C GLU A 207 -14.59 -0.24 26.89
N ASN A 208 -14.19 -1.10 25.96
CA ASN A 208 -13.80 -2.47 26.27
C ASN A 208 -12.59 -2.51 27.22
N ALA A 209 -11.61 -1.62 27.06
CA ALA A 209 -10.46 -1.51 27.94
C ALA A 209 -10.85 -1.10 29.37
N ARG A 210 -11.74 -0.12 29.53
CA ARG A 210 -12.25 0.31 30.84
C ARG A 210 -12.98 -0.82 31.57
N GLN A 211 -13.78 -1.60 30.85
CA GLN A 211 -14.44 -2.79 31.42
C GLN A 211 -13.44 -3.86 31.87
N LYS A 212 -12.34 -4.04 31.13
CA LYS A 212 -11.26 -4.95 31.51
C LYS A 212 -10.47 -4.49 32.74
N LEU A 213 -10.28 -3.18 32.89
CA LEU A 213 -9.61 -2.58 34.06
C LEU A 213 -10.47 -2.65 35.33
N ASN A 214 -11.78 -2.45 35.20
CA ASN A 214 -12.74 -2.45 36.30
C ASN A 214 -13.86 -3.47 36.04
N PRO A 215 -13.57 -4.77 36.14
CA PRO A 215 -14.59 -5.79 35.91
C PRO A 215 -15.70 -5.65 36.95
N VAL A 216 -16.92 -5.41 36.48
CA VAL A 216 -18.11 -5.41 37.35
C VAL A 216 -18.24 -6.81 37.95
N LYS A 217 -18.09 -6.93 39.27
CA LYS A 217 -18.35 -8.19 39.98
C LYS A 217 -19.83 -8.51 39.80
N LYS A 218 -20.13 -9.60 39.09
CA LYS A 218 -21.47 -10.20 39.07
C LYS A 218 -21.70 -11.02 40.33
#